data_AF-A0A944Z4S1-F1
#
_entry.id   AF-A0A944Z4S1-F1
#
_cell.length_a   1.000
_cell.length_b   1.000
_cell.length_c   1.000
_cell.angle_alpha   90.00
_cell.angle_beta   90.00
_cell.angle_gamma   90.00
#
_symmetry.space_group_name_H-M   'P 1'
#
loop_
_entity.id
_entity.type
_entity.pdbx_description
1 polymer ?
#
loop_
_entity_poly.entity_id
_entity_poly.type
_entity_poly.pdbx_seq_one_letter_code
_entity_poly.pdbx_strand_id
1 'polypeptide(L)'
;DMRDHGDSTCEDGYYSAGQKESDDSAAVVDWLVSEKNISANKIGIYGQSLGALTTLQTGAKTQNFAAIAVHDPPVAFETLVREEMEFQGFPPSLYTPVLHYARIFRGENLTEVTPEVAIAGGNKQPILVFNGLLDTRVLAHHTDDLIKIANDNGVEITTYRYEDMGHVESLWGYNEEFGKVIVSFFNENLSS
;
A
#
# COMPACT_ATOMS: atom_id res chain seq x y z
N ASP A 1 -13.42 3.53 -9.34
CA ASP A 1 -12.31 2.58 -9.48
C ASP A 1 -11.07 3.29 -9.97
N MET A 2 -9.89 2.81 -9.54
CA MET A 2 -8.62 3.26 -10.10
C MET A 2 -8.51 2.82 -11.56
N ARG A 3 -7.54 3.36 -12.31
CA ARG A 3 -7.24 2.84 -13.66
C ARG A 3 -6.99 1.33 -13.63
N ASP A 4 -7.35 0.66 -14.72
CA ASP A 4 -7.13 -0.77 -14.96
C ASP A 4 -7.79 -1.71 -13.91
N HIS A 5 -8.82 -1.20 -13.20
CA HIS A 5 -9.58 -1.93 -12.20
C HIS A 5 -11.09 -1.72 -12.34
N GLY A 6 -11.88 -2.75 -12.02
CA GLY A 6 -13.33 -2.66 -11.92
C GLY A 6 -14.01 -2.30 -13.24
N ASP A 7 -14.85 -1.26 -13.23
CA ASP A 7 -15.60 -0.78 -14.40
C ASP A 7 -14.87 0.37 -15.13
N SER A 8 -13.53 0.44 -15.02
CA SER A 8 -12.76 1.52 -15.63
C SER A 8 -12.82 1.47 -17.17
N THR A 9 -13.00 2.64 -17.81
CA THR A 9 -13.21 2.72 -19.27
C THR A 9 -11.97 3.16 -20.04
N CYS A 10 -10.91 3.55 -19.33
CA CYS A 10 -9.60 3.88 -19.89
C CYS A 10 -8.58 2.92 -19.29
N GLU A 11 -8.24 1.88 -20.03
CA GLU A 11 -7.38 0.79 -19.60
C GLU A 11 -6.25 0.61 -20.61
N ASP A 12 -5.03 0.47 -20.11
CA ASP A 12 -3.91 -0.02 -20.89
C ASP A 12 -3.59 -1.50 -20.58
N GLY A 13 -4.21 -2.04 -19.52
CA GLY A 13 -4.14 -3.43 -19.08
C GLY A 13 -2.92 -3.75 -18.20
N TYR A 14 -2.14 -2.75 -17.77
CA TYR A 14 -0.92 -2.96 -17.01
C TYR A 14 -1.02 -2.37 -15.59
N TYR A 15 -0.55 -3.13 -14.62
CA TYR A 15 -0.30 -2.63 -13.27
C TYR A 15 1.08 -1.96 -13.21
N SER A 16 1.13 -0.69 -12.84
CA SER A 16 2.34 0.14 -12.84
C SER A 16 3.04 0.16 -11.48
N ALA A 17 2.97 -0.93 -10.70
CA ALA A 17 3.66 -1.05 -9.40
C ALA A 17 3.31 0.05 -8.39
N GLY A 18 2.07 0.57 -8.48
CA GLY A 18 1.56 1.65 -7.66
C GLY A 18 2.06 3.05 -8.07
N GLN A 19 2.85 3.18 -9.14
CA GLN A 19 3.31 4.48 -9.64
C GLN A 19 2.15 5.35 -10.11
N LYS A 20 1.31 4.79 -10.98
CA LYS A 20 0.17 5.49 -11.58
C LYS A 20 -1.08 5.40 -10.70
N GLU A 21 -1.24 4.28 -10.00
CA GLU A 21 -2.36 4.02 -9.10
C GLU A 21 -2.32 4.96 -7.88
N SER A 22 -1.12 5.34 -7.42
CA SER A 22 -0.97 6.35 -6.36
C SER A 22 -1.31 7.77 -6.84
N ASP A 23 -1.11 8.09 -8.12
CA ASP A 23 -1.59 9.35 -8.70
C ASP A 23 -3.13 9.42 -8.69
N ASP A 24 -3.81 8.31 -9.01
CA ASP A 24 -5.27 8.24 -8.96
C ASP A 24 -5.80 8.40 -7.52
N SER A 25 -5.16 7.72 -6.58
CA SER A 25 -5.49 7.83 -5.15
C SER A 25 -5.31 9.28 -4.66
N ALA A 26 -4.20 9.92 -5.05
CA ALA A 26 -3.94 11.32 -4.72
C ALA A 26 -4.96 12.27 -5.34
N ALA A 27 -5.34 12.06 -6.60
CA ALA A 27 -6.33 12.89 -7.28
C ALA A 27 -7.70 12.84 -6.58
N VAL A 28 -8.11 11.66 -6.09
CA VAL A 28 -9.36 11.52 -5.31
C VAL A 28 -9.26 12.25 -3.97
N VAL A 29 -8.14 12.11 -3.25
CA VAL A 29 -7.90 12.82 -1.99
C VAL A 29 -7.95 14.33 -2.21
N ASP A 30 -7.24 14.83 -3.21
CA ASP A 30 -7.21 16.26 -3.53
C ASP A 30 -8.58 16.78 -3.95
N TRP A 31 -9.37 15.99 -4.69
CA TRP A 31 -10.75 16.32 -5.04
C TRP A 31 -11.68 16.39 -3.81
N LEU A 32 -11.52 15.51 -2.83
CA LEU A 32 -12.26 15.59 -1.56
C LEU A 32 -11.95 16.90 -0.82
N VAL A 33 -10.70 17.34 -0.86
CA VAL A 33 -10.32 18.62 -0.25
C VAL A 33 -10.82 19.81 -1.06
N SER A 34 -10.53 19.88 -2.36
CA SER A 34 -10.80 21.07 -3.18
C SER A 34 -12.28 21.22 -3.54
N GLU A 35 -12.95 20.13 -3.92
CA GLU A 35 -14.31 20.16 -4.45
C GLU A 35 -15.37 19.81 -3.41
N LYS A 36 -15.02 18.98 -2.42
CA LYS A 36 -15.93 18.60 -1.33
C LYS A 36 -15.69 19.35 -0.03
N ASN A 37 -14.65 20.18 0.02
CA ASN A 37 -14.31 20.98 1.20
C ASN A 37 -14.20 20.12 2.47
N ILE A 38 -13.71 18.88 2.32
CA ILE A 38 -13.38 17.99 3.42
C ILE A 38 -11.95 18.31 3.83
N SER A 39 -11.75 18.64 5.09
CA SER A 39 -10.40 18.94 5.59
C SER A 39 -9.52 17.69 5.53
N ALA A 40 -8.25 17.84 5.13
CA ALA A 40 -7.27 16.76 5.04
C ALA A 40 -7.16 15.93 6.33
N ASN A 41 -7.31 16.57 7.49
CA ASN A 41 -7.29 15.90 8.80
C ASN A 41 -8.51 15.01 9.09
N LYS A 42 -9.48 14.93 8.16
CA LYS A 42 -10.65 14.04 8.23
C LYS A 42 -10.59 12.91 7.20
N ILE A 43 -9.46 12.77 6.49
CA ILE A 43 -9.29 11.79 5.44
C ILE A 43 -8.27 10.75 5.91
N GLY A 44 -8.70 9.49 5.92
CA GLY A 44 -7.83 8.33 6.10
C GLY A 44 -7.86 7.45 4.86
N ILE A 45 -6.80 6.69 4.62
CA ILE A 45 -6.70 5.78 3.47
C ILE A 45 -6.53 4.35 3.99
N TYR A 46 -7.29 3.41 3.43
CA TYR A 46 -7.15 1.99 3.70
C TYR A 46 -6.84 1.23 2.41
N GLY A 47 -5.87 0.31 2.48
CA GLY A 47 -5.53 -0.57 1.38
C GLY A 47 -5.19 -1.98 1.85
N GLN A 48 -5.38 -2.96 0.99
CA GLN A 48 -4.96 -4.35 1.23
C GLN A 48 -4.09 -4.84 0.06
N SER A 49 -3.10 -5.69 0.34
CA SER A 49 -2.24 -6.30 -0.68
C SER A 49 -1.63 -5.24 -1.61
N LEU A 50 -1.75 -5.34 -2.93
CA LEU A 50 -1.30 -4.31 -3.88
C LEU A 50 -1.95 -2.93 -3.65
N GLY A 51 -3.20 -2.88 -3.15
CA GLY A 51 -3.83 -1.62 -2.76
C GLY A 51 -3.18 -0.99 -1.53
N ALA A 52 -2.57 -1.80 -0.66
CA ALA A 52 -1.77 -1.30 0.46
C ALA A 52 -0.43 -0.71 0.00
N LEU A 53 0.22 -1.33 -1.00
CA LEU A 53 1.40 -0.75 -1.66
C LEU A 53 1.07 0.63 -2.24
N THR A 54 -0.02 0.74 -3.00
CA THR A 54 -0.52 2.01 -3.53
C THR A 54 -0.83 3.03 -2.42
N THR A 55 -1.46 2.58 -1.33
CA THR A 55 -1.77 3.42 -0.17
C THR A 55 -0.49 4.01 0.45
N LEU A 56 0.53 3.17 0.65
CA LEU A 56 1.82 3.61 1.19
C LEU A 56 2.54 4.59 0.26
N GLN A 57 2.42 4.42 -1.06
CA GLN A 57 3.02 5.32 -2.06
C GLN A 57 2.24 6.62 -2.27
N THR A 58 0.96 6.69 -1.89
CA THR A 58 0.11 7.89 -2.07
C THR A 58 0.69 9.11 -1.36
N GLY A 59 1.38 8.89 -0.23
CA GLY A 59 2.12 9.92 0.50
C GLY A 59 3.28 10.55 -0.28
N ALA A 60 3.72 10.02 -1.41
CA ALA A 60 4.68 10.71 -2.27
C ALA A 60 4.02 11.74 -3.20
N LYS A 61 2.70 11.67 -3.37
CA LYS A 61 1.93 12.42 -4.38
C LYS A 61 1.09 13.53 -3.75
N THR A 62 0.46 13.24 -2.61
CA THR A 62 -0.31 14.21 -1.83
C THR A 62 -0.04 14.03 -0.34
N GLN A 63 -0.21 15.11 0.44
CA GLN A 63 -0.18 15.07 1.90
C GLN A 63 -1.57 15.36 2.52
N ASN A 64 -2.61 15.40 1.69
CA ASN A 64 -3.95 15.85 2.08
C ASN A 64 -4.77 14.76 2.81
N PHE A 65 -4.11 13.93 3.61
CA PHE A 65 -4.72 12.90 4.46
C PHE A 65 -3.98 12.79 5.78
N ALA A 66 -4.65 12.30 6.81
CA ALA A 66 -4.12 12.27 8.18
C ALA A 66 -3.55 10.92 8.60
N ALA A 67 -4.05 9.79 8.11
CA ALA A 67 -3.63 8.47 8.58
C ALA A 67 -3.81 7.39 7.51
N ILE A 68 -3.02 6.31 7.63
CA ILE A 68 -3.14 5.15 6.74
C ILE A 68 -3.30 3.85 7.52
N ALA A 69 -4.16 2.96 7.02
CA ALA A 69 -4.28 1.59 7.49
C ALA A 69 -4.02 0.63 6.32
N VAL A 70 -3.23 -0.41 6.56
CA VAL A 70 -2.83 -1.36 5.53
C VAL A 70 -2.95 -2.80 6.02
N HIS A 71 -3.27 -3.71 5.11
CA HIS A 71 -3.43 -5.14 5.39
C HIS A 71 -2.58 -5.97 4.43
N ASP A 72 -1.65 -6.76 4.98
CA ASP A 72 -0.62 -7.52 4.27
C ASP A 72 0.06 -6.70 3.16
N PRO A 73 0.69 -5.55 3.51
CA PRO A 73 1.30 -4.68 2.53
C PRO A 73 2.60 -5.28 1.96
N PRO A 74 2.76 -5.36 0.64
CA PRO A 74 4.08 -5.39 0.05
C PRO A 74 4.72 -4.01 0.17
N VAL A 75 6.01 -3.97 0.52
CA VAL A 75 6.76 -2.70 0.62
C VAL A 75 7.76 -2.47 -0.51
N ALA A 76 8.06 -3.51 -1.29
CA ALA A 76 8.93 -3.45 -2.45
C ALA A 76 8.35 -4.32 -3.56
N PHE A 77 7.90 -3.68 -4.65
CA PHE A 77 7.26 -4.39 -5.75
C PHE A 77 8.21 -5.38 -6.45
N GLU A 78 9.49 -5.04 -6.59
CA GLU A 78 10.50 -5.95 -7.13
C GLU A 78 10.61 -7.24 -6.30
N THR A 79 10.74 -7.10 -4.97
CA THR A 79 10.83 -8.24 -4.05
C THR A 79 9.57 -9.12 -4.16
N LEU A 80 8.39 -8.50 -4.11
CA LEU A 80 7.11 -9.21 -4.25
C LEU A 80 7.04 -10.02 -5.56
N VAL A 81 7.39 -9.41 -6.70
CA VAL A 81 7.31 -10.10 -8.00
C VAL A 81 8.31 -11.24 -8.09
N ARG A 82 9.52 -11.07 -7.53
CA ARG A 82 10.52 -12.15 -7.48
C ARG A 82 10.02 -13.32 -6.64
N GLU A 83 9.40 -13.07 -5.50
CA GLU A 83 8.83 -14.10 -4.62
C GLU A 83 7.64 -14.81 -5.27
N GLU A 84 6.73 -14.07 -5.92
CA GLU A 84 5.62 -14.66 -6.67
C GLU A 84 6.15 -15.50 -7.86
N MET A 85 7.24 -15.07 -8.53
CA MET A 85 7.89 -15.91 -9.55
C MET A 85 8.36 -17.24 -8.98
N GLU A 86 9.06 -17.24 -7.84
CA GLU A 86 9.51 -18.48 -7.18
C GLU A 86 8.33 -19.36 -6.78
N PHE A 87 7.30 -18.77 -6.20
CA PHE A 87 6.08 -19.45 -5.80
C PHE A 87 5.39 -20.15 -6.98
N GLN A 88 5.39 -19.52 -8.16
CA GLN A 88 4.85 -20.07 -9.40
C GLN A 88 5.83 -21.00 -10.14
N GLY A 89 7.03 -21.25 -9.60
CA GLY A 89 8.03 -22.14 -10.17
C GLY A 89 8.89 -21.53 -11.30
N PHE A 90 8.92 -20.20 -11.41
CA PHE A 90 9.74 -19.46 -12.35
C PHE A 90 11.03 -18.93 -11.71
N PRO A 91 12.15 -18.82 -12.45
CA PRO A 91 13.37 -18.19 -11.94
C PRO A 91 13.18 -16.68 -11.66
N PRO A 92 13.56 -16.15 -10.49
CA PRO A 92 13.46 -14.72 -10.16
C PRO A 92 14.21 -13.81 -11.14
N SER A 93 15.24 -14.34 -11.80
CA SER A 93 16.05 -13.60 -12.77
C SER A 93 15.22 -13.07 -13.94
N LEU A 94 14.05 -13.68 -14.22
CA LEU A 94 13.10 -13.22 -15.23
C LEU A 94 12.49 -11.84 -14.92
N TYR A 95 12.53 -11.37 -13.67
CA TYR A 95 12.08 -10.02 -13.33
C TYR A 95 12.91 -8.93 -14.01
N THR A 96 14.23 -9.14 -14.15
CA THR A 96 15.14 -8.09 -14.66
C THR A 96 14.83 -7.72 -16.11
N PRO A 97 14.63 -8.69 -17.05
CA PRO A 97 14.09 -8.39 -18.38
C PRO A 97 12.74 -7.67 -18.38
N VAL A 98 11.81 -8.02 -17.47
CA VAL A 98 10.48 -7.39 -17.37
C VAL A 98 10.60 -5.91 -16.96
N LEU A 99 11.47 -5.60 -15.99
CA LEU A 99 11.74 -4.23 -15.58
C LEU A 99 12.31 -3.39 -16.73
N HIS A 100 13.27 -3.94 -17.49
CA HIS A 100 13.82 -3.25 -18.66
C HIS A 100 12.76 -3.06 -19.76
N TYR A 101 11.88 -4.03 -19.96
CA TYR A 101 10.77 -3.90 -20.91
C TYR A 101 9.82 -2.76 -20.52
N ALA A 102 9.39 -2.71 -19.26
CA ALA A 102 8.55 -1.64 -18.74
C ALA A 102 9.21 -0.27 -18.93
N ARG A 103 10.50 -0.15 -18.58
CA ARG A 103 11.22 1.12 -18.71
C ARG A 103 11.42 1.57 -20.15
N ILE A 104 11.80 0.66 -21.05
CA ILE A 104 12.15 1.01 -22.44
C ILE A 104 10.90 1.21 -23.31
N PHE A 105 9.91 0.33 -23.18
CA PHE A 105 8.77 0.27 -24.10
C PHE A 105 7.49 0.87 -23.52
N ARG A 106 7.38 0.99 -22.19
CA ARG A 106 6.25 1.68 -21.53
C ARG A 106 6.63 3.05 -20.96
N GLY A 107 7.92 3.35 -20.86
CA GLY A 107 8.41 4.57 -20.22
C GLY A 107 8.18 4.59 -18.71
N GLU A 108 7.89 3.44 -18.10
CA GLU A 108 7.52 3.32 -16.69
C GLU A 108 8.73 2.94 -15.86
N ASN A 109 9.00 3.73 -14.83
CA ASN A 109 9.98 3.38 -13.81
C ASN A 109 9.27 2.79 -12.58
N LEU A 110 9.09 1.47 -12.58
CA LEU A 110 8.35 0.74 -11.54
C LEU A 110 8.95 0.86 -10.13
N THR A 111 10.15 1.43 -10.00
CA THR A 111 10.86 1.64 -8.74
C THR A 111 11.05 3.11 -8.39
N GLU A 112 10.38 4.03 -9.10
CA GLU A 112 10.53 5.49 -8.87
C GLU A 112 9.97 5.92 -7.51
N VAL A 113 8.72 5.57 -7.24
CA VAL A 113 8.06 5.82 -5.96
C VAL A 113 7.95 4.51 -5.21
N THR A 114 8.63 4.39 -4.08
CA THR A 114 8.51 3.25 -3.17
C THR A 114 7.88 3.70 -1.85
N PRO A 115 7.30 2.78 -1.06
CA PRO A 115 6.91 3.05 0.32
C PRO A 115 8.03 3.71 1.15
N GLU A 116 9.29 3.30 0.96
CA GLU A 116 10.44 3.93 1.63
C GLU A 116 10.57 5.42 1.26
N VAL A 117 10.52 5.75 -0.04
CA VAL A 117 10.57 7.14 -0.52
C VAL A 117 9.37 7.95 -0.02
N ALA A 118 8.16 7.38 -0.09
CA ALA A 118 6.93 8.03 0.31
C ALA A 118 6.87 8.32 1.82
N ILE A 119 7.25 7.34 2.66
CA ILE A 119 7.26 7.48 4.12
C ILE A 119 8.35 8.46 4.58
N ALA A 120 9.51 8.46 3.91
CA ALA A 120 10.59 9.39 4.21
C ALA A 120 10.20 10.84 3.89
N GLY A 121 9.54 11.07 2.74
CA GLY A 121 9.11 12.39 2.28
C GLY A 121 7.75 12.88 2.80
N GLY A 122 6.99 12.02 3.49
CA GLY A 122 5.64 12.32 3.96
C GLY A 122 5.57 13.16 5.24
N ASN A 123 4.35 13.58 5.58
CA ASN A 123 4.02 14.38 6.77
C ASN A 123 3.89 13.55 8.07
N LYS A 124 4.56 12.40 8.13
CA LYS A 124 4.57 11.49 9.30
C LYS A 124 3.17 11.01 9.70
N GLN A 125 2.33 10.75 8.71
CA GLN A 125 1.02 10.14 8.93
C GLN A 125 1.17 8.79 9.65
N PRO A 126 0.47 8.56 10.78
CA PRO A 126 0.51 7.29 11.49
C PRO A 126 0.00 6.14 10.62
N ILE A 127 0.56 4.96 10.87
CA ILE A 127 0.34 3.74 10.10
C ILE A 127 -0.24 2.65 11.01
N LEU A 128 -1.37 2.06 10.62
CA LEU A 128 -1.87 0.81 11.17
C LEU A 128 -1.59 -0.33 10.18
N VAL A 129 -1.04 -1.44 10.65
CA VAL A 129 -0.76 -2.62 9.83
C VAL A 129 -1.43 -3.87 10.42
N PHE A 130 -2.16 -4.60 9.59
CA PHE A 130 -2.59 -5.96 9.87
C PHE A 130 -1.73 -6.92 9.03
N ASN A 131 -1.23 -8.00 9.64
CA ASN A 131 -0.40 -8.97 8.93
C ASN A 131 -0.68 -10.43 9.35
N GLY A 132 -0.92 -11.30 8.37
CA GLY A 132 -0.92 -12.76 8.56
C GLY A 132 0.50 -13.33 8.49
N LEU A 133 0.95 -14.04 9.52
CA LEU A 133 2.29 -14.65 9.55
C LEU A 133 2.40 -15.92 8.70
N LEU A 134 1.27 -16.51 8.31
CA LEU A 134 1.22 -17.65 7.39
C LEU A 134 1.00 -17.22 5.93
N ASP A 135 1.10 -15.92 5.64
CA ASP A 135 0.97 -15.41 4.28
C ASP A 135 2.09 -15.94 3.38
N THR A 136 1.72 -16.76 2.40
CA THR A 136 2.64 -17.34 1.42
C THR A 136 2.69 -16.56 0.11
N ARG A 137 1.92 -15.47 -0.01
CA ARG A 137 1.85 -14.62 -1.20
C ARG A 137 2.57 -13.30 -1.01
N VAL A 138 2.29 -12.62 0.10
CA VAL A 138 3.04 -11.45 0.56
C VAL A 138 3.71 -11.85 1.87
N LEU A 139 4.97 -12.28 1.77
CA LEU A 139 5.66 -12.85 2.92
C LEU A 139 5.75 -11.82 4.07
N ALA A 140 5.63 -12.32 5.31
CA ALA A 140 5.54 -11.50 6.52
C ALA A 140 6.72 -10.52 6.72
N HIS A 141 7.88 -10.78 6.10
CA HIS A 141 9.04 -9.89 6.15
C HIS A 141 8.75 -8.50 5.56
N HIS A 142 7.79 -8.38 4.63
CA HIS A 142 7.38 -7.07 4.13
C HIS A 142 6.81 -6.16 5.23
N THR A 143 6.13 -6.74 6.23
CA THR A 143 5.68 -5.99 7.41
C THR A 143 6.85 -5.65 8.33
N ASP A 144 7.82 -6.54 8.48
CA ASP A 144 9.04 -6.26 9.25
C ASP A 144 9.84 -5.09 8.64
N ASP A 145 9.95 -5.07 7.31
CA ASP A 145 10.56 -3.97 6.55
C ASP A 145 9.76 -2.68 6.71
N LEU A 146 8.42 -2.73 6.68
CA LEU A 146 7.57 -1.55 6.91
C LEU A 146 7.78 -0.96 8.31
N ILE A 147 7.83 -1.80 9.33
CA ILE A 147 8.12 -1.40 10.72
C ILE A 147 9.47 -0.70 10.77
N LYS A 148 10.49 -1.28 10.12
CA LYS A 148 11.83 -0.68 10.06
C LYS A 148 11.80 0.69 9.37
N ILE A 149 11.20 0.79 8.19
CA ILE A 149 11.09 2.03 7.41
C ILE A 149 10.38 3.13 8.23
N ALA A 150 9.27 2.79 8.89
CA ALA A 150 8.53 3.74 9.71
C ALA A 150 9.38 4.25 10.89
N ASN A 151 10.01 3.34 11.64
CA ASN A 151 10.86 3.68 12.78
C ASN A 151 12.06 4.54 12.38
N ASP A 152 12.76 4.18 11.30
CA ASP A 152 13.92 4.94 10.79
C ASP A 152 13.54 6.38 10.38
N ASN A 153 12.26 6.59 10.04
CA ASN A 153 11.73 7.88 9.63
C ASN A 153 10.92 8.59 10.73
N GLY A 154 10.86 8.04 11.95
CA GLY A 154 10.09 8.60 13.06
C GLY A 154 8.58 8.66 12.81
N VAL A 155 8.05 7.73 12.02
CA VAL A 155 6.61 7.58 11.76
C VAL A 155 6.02 6.59 12.76
N GLU A 156 4.92 6.98 13.40
CA GLU A 156 4.20 6.09 14.30
C GLU A 156 3.60 4.91 13.53
N ILE A 157 3.85 3.70 14.00
CA ILE A 157 3.32 2.47 13.41
C ILE A 157 2.77 1.55 14.50
N THR A 158 1.53 1.11 14.30
CA THR A 158 0.85 0.11 15.13
C THR A 158 0.63 -1.16 14.31
N THR A 159 0.94 -2.32 14.87
CA THR A 159 0.87 -3.59 14.12
C THR A 159 0.06 -4.65 14.86
N TYR A 160 -0.82 -5.33 14.12
CA TYR A 160 -1.55 -6.53 14.55
C TYR A 160 -1.09 -7.69 13.68
N ARG A 161 -0.40 -8.67 14.29
CA ARG A 161 0.18 -9.83 13.59
C ARG A 161 -0.48 -11.11 14.07
N TYR A 162 -0.89 -11.95 13.13
CA TYR A 162 -1.70 -13.14 13.38
C TYR A 162 -0.91 -14.41 13.02
N GLU A 163 -0.62 -15.26 14.01
CA GLU A 163 0.18 -16.49 13.83
C GLU A 163 -0.52 -17.57 13.01
N ASP A 164 -1.85 -17.50 12.88
CA ASP A 164 -2.71 -18.51 12.28
C ASP A 164 -3.40 -18.07 10.99
N MET A 165 -3.09 -16.87 10.48
CA MET A 165 -3.74 -16.29 9.28
C MET A 165 -2.78 -16.18 8.10
N GLY A 166 -3.30 -16.49 6.91
CA GLY A 166 -2.67 -16.22 5.62
C GLY A 166 -3.04 -14.85 5.02
N HIS A 167 -2.87 -14.71 3.71
CA HIS A 167 -3.05 -13.45 2.98
C HIS A 167 -4.45 -12.86 3.16
N VAL A 168 -4.51 -11.68 3.78
CA VAL A 168 -5.70 -10.90 4.14
C VAL A 168 -6.72 -11.63 5.01
N GLU A 169 -6.34 -12.79 5.57
CA GLU A 169 -7.29 -13.70 6.21
C GLU A 169 -7.85 -13.17 7.54
N SER A 170 -7.14 -12.24 8.18
CA SER A 170 -7.55 -11.64 9.45
C SER A 170 -8.90 -10.90 9.35
N LEU A 171 -9.30 -10.47 8.15
CA LEU A 171 -10.63 -9.88 7.90
C LEU A 171 -11.77 -10.86 8.23
N TRP A 172 -11.55 -12.16 8.07
CA TRP A 172 -12.54 -13.20 8.34
C TRP A 172 -12.25 -13.91 9.67
N GLY A 173 -11.00 -14.27 9.93
CA GLY A 173 -10.61 -14.98 11.16
C GLY A 173 -10.72 -14.13 12.42
N TYR A 174 -10.53 -12.82 12.30
CA TYR A 174 -10.55 -11.86 13.40
C TYR A 174 -11.49 -10.68 13.12
N ASN A 175 -12.59 -10.93 12.40
CA ASN A 175 -13.49 -9.88 11.88
C ASN A 175 -13.91 -8.82 12.90
N GLU A 176 -14.33 -9.24 14.11
CA GLU A 176 -14.72 -8.31 15.16
C GLU A 176 -13.56 -7.46 15.67
N GLU A 177 -12.39 -8.05 15.85
CA GLU A 177 -11.19 -7.34 16.31
C GLU A 177 -10.73 -6.37 15.23
N PHE A 178 -10.57 -6.86 14.00
CA PHE A 178 -10.18 -6.05 12.84
C PHE A 178 -11.05 -4.80 12.73
N GLY A 179 -12.39 -4.99 12.77
CA GLY A 179 -13.35 -3.89 12.69
C GLY A 179 -13.22 -2.89 13.85
N LYS A 180 -13.04 -3.37 15.09
CA LYS A 180 -12.85 -2.50 16.26
C LYS A 180 -11.55 -1.70 16.16
N VAL A 181 -10.45 -2.36 15.80
CA VAL A 181 -9.11 -1.78 15.72
C VAL A 181 -9.05 -0.70 14.64
N ILE A 182 -9.49 -1.00 13.42
CA ILE A 182 -9.41 -0.04 12.31
C ILE A 182 -10.29 1.19 12.56
N VAL A 183 -11.48 1.01 13.15
CA VAL A 183 -12.36 2.11 13.52
C VAL A 183 -11.76 2.96 14.64
N SER A 184 -11.18 2.34 15.67
CA SER A 184 -10.52 3.08 16.76
C SER A 184 -9.36 3.91 16.22
N PHE A 185 -8.51 3.30 15.40
CA PHE A 185 -7.37 3.97 14.78
C PHE A 185 -7.77 5.21 13.99
N PHE A 186 -8.79 5.13 13.14
CA PHE A 186 -9.25 6.30 12.40
C PHE A 186 -9.96 7.32 13.29
N ASN A 187 -10.72 6.92 14.31
CA ASN A 187 -11.32 7.87 15.25
C ASN A 187 -10.27 8.65 16.06
N GLU A 188 -9.14 8.03 16.38
CA GLU A 188 -8.05 8.66 17.13
C GLU A 188 -7.23 9.63 16.27
N ASN A 189 -7.05 9.30 14.99
CA ASN A 189 -6.14 10.03 14.10
C ASN A 189 -6.84 11.00 13.14
N LEU A 190 -8.16 10.89 12.96
CA LEU A 190 -8.95 11.83 12.17
C LEU A 190 -9.65 12.82 13.11
N SER A 191 -9.46 14.11 12.84
CA SER A 191 -10.10 15.17 13.64
C SER A 191 -11.62 15.20 13.42
N SER A 192 -12.38 15.41 14.50
CA SER A 192 -13.85 15.58 14.43
C SER A 192 -14.31 16.81 13.68
#